data_AF-A0A6C2CQ27-F1
#
_entry.id   AF-A0A6C2CQ27-F1
#
_cell.length_a   1.000
_cell.length_b   1.000
_cell.length_c   1.000
_cell.angle_alpha   90.00
_cell.angle_beta   90.00
_cell.angle_gamma   90.00
#
_symmetry.space_group_name_H-M   'P 1'
#
loop_
_entity.id
_entity.type
_entity.pdbx_description
1 polymer ?
#
loop_
_entity_poly.entity_id
_entity_poly.type
_entity_poly.pdbx_seq_one_letter_code
_entity_poly.pdbx_strand_id
1 'polypeptide(L)'
;MTASTAAWLDSQIADVRAELDRLISYGPDPEFIPQLAEWLPVVPCAGLIDLYYDIWYCVPSRLAFRIAVLHMHDAEKLSDFLALAERVLVDALACDAFAEQIHDDDELYEITGWLKRRSRQQS
;
A
#
# COMPACT_ATOMS: atom_id res chain seq x y z
N MET A 1 -16.38 -15.30 -4.39
CA MET A 1 -15.16 -14.56 -4.80
C MET A 1 -13.86 -15.29 -4.44
N THR A 2 -13.89 -16.52 -3.92
CA THR A 2 -12.69 -17.28 -3.47
C THR A 2 -11.83 -17.86 -4.59
N ALA A 3 -12.41 -18.16 -5.75
CA ALA A 3 -11.66 -18.70 -6.89
C ALA A 3 -10.63 -17.70 -7.47
N SER A 4 -10.90 -16.40 -7.36
CA SER A 4 -9.99 -15.35 -7.84
C SER A 4 -8.75 -15.25 -6.97
N THR A 5 -8.92 -15.31 -5.63
CA THR A 5 -7.81 -15.19 -4.69
C THR A 5 -6.93 -16.45 -4.67
N ALA A 6 -7.52 -17.65 -4.72
CA ALA A 6 -6.74 -18.88 -4.76
C ALA A 6 -5.88 -18.96 -6.04
N ALA A 7 -6.46 -18.67 -7.20
CA ALA A 7 -5.72 -18.64 -8.46
C ALA A 7 -4.62 -17.56 -8.47
N TRP A 8 -4.90 -16.39 -7.87
CA TRP A 8 -3.90 -15.33 -7.71
C TRP A 8 -2.75 -15.74 -6.78
N LEU A 9 -3.04 -16.38 -5.65
CA LEU A 9 -2.00 -16.88 -4.75
C LEU A 9 -1.12 -17.92 -5.46
N ASP A 10 -1.70 -18.77 -6.31
CA ASP A 10 -0.98 -19.81 -7.05
C ASP A 10 -0.15 -19.25 -8.21
N SER A 11 -0.45 -18.03 -8.68
CA SER A 11 0.34 -17.35 -9.71
C SER A 11 1.55 -16.58 -9.16
N GLN A 12 1.69 -16.48 -7.83
CA GLN A 12 2.81 -15.78 -7.22
C GLN A 12 4.09 -16.61 -7.24
N ILE A 13 5.24 -15.93 -7.26
CA ILE A 13 6.55 -16.57 -7.09
C ILE A 13 6.69 -17.15 -5.67
N ALA A 14 7.55 -18.14 -5.51
CA ALA A 14 7.67 -18.92 -4.27
C ALA A 14 7.92 -18.05 -3.02
N ASP A 15 8.79 -17.05 -3.10
CA ASP A 15 9.14 -16.20 -1.96
C ASP A 15 7.97 -15.30 -1.54
N VAL A 16 7.29 -14.67 -2.51
CA VAL A 16 6.06 -13.90 -2.27
C VAL A 16 4.96 -14.80 -1.72
N ARG A 17 4.81 -16.01 -2.24
CA ARG A 17 3.81 -16.95 -1.76
C ARG A 17 4.05 -17.31 -0.29
N ALA A 18 5.30 -17.55 0.10
CA ALA A 18 5.65 -17.80 1.48
C ALA A 18 5.34 -16.61 2.40
N GLU A 19 5.54 -15.37 1.94
CA GLU A 19 5.12 -14.17 2.67
C GLU A 19 3.61 -14.09 2.87
N LEU A 20 2.85 -14.28 1.78
CA LEU A 20 1.40 -14.28 1.82
C LEU A 20 0.84 -15.38 2.73
N ASP A 21 1.40 -16.59 2.67
CA ASP A 21 0.99 -17.70 3.54
C ASP A 21 1.26 -17.37 5.02
N ARG A 22 2.41 -16.74 5.33
CA ARG A 22 2.69 -16.24 6.69
C ARG A 22 1.68 -15.19 7.12
N LEU A 23 1.42 -14.17 6.31
CA LEU A 23 0.45 -13.12 6.63
C LEU A 23 -0.94 -13.71 6.87
N ILE A 24 -1.41 -14.58 5.97
CA ILE A 24 -2.71 -15.26 6.07
C ILE A 24 -2.81 -16.06 7.38
N SER A 25 -1.72 -16.70 7.82
CA SER A 25 -1.71 -17.47 9.08
C SER A 25 -2.00 -16.62 10.32
N TYR A 26 -1.72 -15.32 10.28
CA TYR A 26 -2.02 -14.37 11.35
C TYR A 26 -3.45 -13.83 11.30
N GLY A 27 -4.20 -14.11 10.24
CA GLY A 27 -5.57 -13.61 10.06
C GLY A 27 -5.61 -12.11 9.76
N PRO A 28 -5.15 -11.67 8.57
CA PRO A 28 -5.17 -10.27 8.21
C PRO A 28 -6.62 -9.77 8.01
N ASP A 29 -6.77 -8.46 7.87
CA ASP A 29 -8.03 -7.86 7.43
C ASP A 29 -8.57 -8.61 6.18
N PRO A 30 -9.84 -9.06 6.19
CA PRO A 30 -10.40 -9.87 5.11
C PRO A 30 -10.45 -9.15 3.77
N GLU A 31 -10.40 -7.81 3.74
CA GLU A 31 -10.42 -7.02 2.51
C GLU A 31 -9.03 -6.83 1.91
N PHE A 32 -7.96 -6.94 2.70
CA PHE A 32 -6.59 -6.65 2.25
C PHE A 32 -6.16 -7.53 1.08
N ILE A 33 -6.26 -8.86 1.22
CA ILE A 33 -5.82 -9.81 0.18
C ILE A 33 -6.65 -9.68 -1.10
N PRO A 34 -8.00 -9.62 -1.06
CA PRO A 34 -8.80 -9.35 -2.26
C PRO A 34 -8.41 -8.05 -2.97
N GLN A 35 -8.18 -6.96 -2.22
CA GLN A 35 -7.85 -5.67 -2.81
C GLN A 35 -6.45 -5.68 -3.45
N LEU A 36 -5.47 -6.29 -2.76
CA LEU A 36 -4.12 -6.47 -3.32
C LEU A 36 -4.15 -7.31 -4.60
N ALA A 37 -4.93 -8.40 -4.61
CA ALA A 37 -5.07 -9.27 -5.77
C ALA A 37 -5.76 -8.58 -6.97
N GLU A 38 -6.68 -7.65 -6.69
CA GLU A 38 -7.37 -6.86 -7.72
C GLU A 38 -6.41 -5.91 -8.46
N TRP A 39 -5.54 -5.24 -7.71
CA TRP A 39 -4.68 -4.18 -8.25
C TRP A 39 -3.31 -4.66 -8.69
N LEU A 40 -2.81 -5.75 -8.10
CA LEU A 40 -1.49 -6.29 -8.38
C LEU A 40 -1.56 -7.78 -8.70
N PRO A 41 -1.82 -8.14 -9.98
CA PRO A 41 -1.94 -9.53 -10.40
C PRO A 41 -0.69 -10.37 -10.11
N VAL A 42 0.49 -9.75 -10.13
CA VAL A 42 1.77 -10.39 -9.78
C VAL A 42 2.56 -9.44 -8.90
N VAL A 43 2.93 -9.88 -7.71
CA VAL A 43 3.79 -9.10 -6.81
C VAL A 43 5.23 -9.20 -7.32
N PRO A 44 5.92 -8.08 -7.59
CA PRO A 44 7.21 -8.10 -8.29
C PRO A 44 8.34 -8.78 -7.52
N CYS A 45 8.36 -8.65 -6.20
CA CYS A 45 9.39 -9.22 -5.34
C CYS A 45 8.89 -9.41 -3.90
N ALA A 46 9.62 -10.25 -3.16
CA ALA A 46 9.47 -10.42 -1.73
C ALA A 46 9.85 -9.14 -0.96
N GLY A 47 9.32 -8.99 0.25
CA GLY A 47 9.52 -7.85 1.14
C GLY A 47 8.52 -6.70 0.93
N LEU A 48 7.64 -6.79 -0.07
CA LEU A 48 6.61 -5.78 -0.32
C LEU A 48 5.31 -6.07 0.45
N ILE A 49 5.02 -7.33 0.73
CA ILE A 49 3.73 -7.74 1.34
C ILE A 49 3.52 -7.09 2.71
N ASP A 50 4.53 -7.17 3.57
CA ASP A 50 4.47 -6.59 4.92
C ASP A 50 4.32 -5.06 4.85
N LEU A 51 5.07 -4.40 3.96
CA LEU A 51 4.97 -2.95 3.77
C LEU A 51 3.60 -2.51 3.23
N TYR A 52 3.04 -3.24 2.27
CA TYR A 52 1.68 -2.97 1.79
C TYR A 52 0.64 -3.17 2.90
N TYR A 53 0.82 -4.18 3.74
CA TYR A 53 -0.05 -4.44 4.88
C TYR A 53 0.07 -3.36 5.96
N ASP A 54 1.28 -2.88 6.24
CA ASP A 54 1.52 -1.76 7.14
C ASP A 54 0.85 -0.48 6.62
N ILE A 55 0.89 -0.20 5.32
CA ILE A 55 0.16 0.94 4.74
C ILE A 55 -1.35 0.75 4.91
N TRP A 56 -1.88 -0.45 4.65
CA TRP A 56 -3.31 -0.75 4.82
C TRP A 56 -3.82 -0.46 6.23
N TYR A 57 -3.00 -0.74 7.25
CA TYR A 57 -3.38 -0.64 8.64
C TYR A 57 -3.03 0.72 9.28
N CYS A 58 -1.85 1.26 8.98
CA CYS A 58 -1.34 2.48 9.62
C CYS A 58 -1.76 3.75 8.89
N VAL A 59 -2.17 3.66 7.62
CA VAL A 59 -2.55 4.83 6.82
C VAL A 59 -4.07 4.79 6.54
N PRO A 60 -4.87 5.71 7.11
CA PRO A 60 -6.33 5.72 6.93
C PRO A 60 -6.77 5.91 5.47
N SER A 61 -5.93 6.54 4.64
CA SER A 61 -6.23 6.81 3.24
C SER A 61 -6.10 5.54 2.38
N ARG A 62 -7.23 5.02 1.91
CA ARG A 62 -7.26 3.93 0.91
C ARG A 62 -6.59 4.33 -0.42
N LEU A 63 -6.59 5.61 -0.76
CA LEU A 63 -5.86 6.14 -1.92
C LEU A 63 -4.35 5.96 -1.77
N ALA A 64 -3.79 6.19 -0.56
CA ALA A 64 -2.37 6.00 -0.31
C ALA A 64 -1.95 4.54 -0.50
N PHE A 65 -2.79 3.60 -0.01
CA PHE A 65 -2.60 2.18 -0.25
C PHE A 65 -2.64 1.83 -1.74
N ARG A 66 -3.63 2.34 -2.47
CA ARG A 66 -3.76 2.10 -3.92
C ARG A 66 -2.55 2.60 -4.71
N ILE A 67 -2.08 3.82 -4.42
CA ILE A 67 -0.88 4.38 -5.02
C ILE A 67 0.34 3.50 -4.75
N ALA A 68 0.53 3.07 -3.51
CA ALA A 68 1.65 2.21 -3.12
C ALA A 68 1.66 0.92 -3.94
N VAL A 69 0.50 0.26 -4.05
CA VAL A 69 0.35 -1.00 -4.79
C VAL A 69 0.55 -0.82 -6.29
N LEU A 70 0.08 0.27 -6.89
CA LEU A 70 0.14 0.49 -8.34
C LEU A 70 1.49 1.03 -8.82
N HIS A 71 2.23 1.74 -7.97
CA HIS A 71 3.39 2.52 -8.42
C HIS A 71 4.69 2.22 -7.68
N MET A 72 4.64 1.71 -6.44
CA MET A 72 5.84 1.56 -5.59
C MET A 72 6.20 0.09 -5.39
N HIS A 73 7.13 -0.41 -6.22
CA HIS A 73 7.64 -1.79 -6.16
C HIS A 73 9.10 -1.89 -5.68
N ASP A 74 9.62 -0.79 -5.14
CA ASP A 74 10.93 -0.70 -4.52
C ASP A 74 10.72 -0.60 -3.01
N ALA A 75 11.24 -1.57 -2.26
CA ALA A 75 10.98 -1.70 -0.83
C ALA A 75 11.51 -0.50 -0.03
N GLU A 76 12.64 0.10 -0.42
CA GLU A 76 13.18 1.27 0.26
C GLU A 76 12.27 2.48 0.04
N LYS A 77 11.83 2.71 -1.20
CA LYS A 77 10.91 3.81 -1.51
C LYS A 77 9.54 3.63 -0.87
N LEU A 78 9.06 2.40 -0.80
CA LEU A 78 7.79 2.06 -0.18
C LEU A 78 7.83 2.27 1.34
N SER A 79 8.95 1.91 1.98
CA SER A 79 9.19 2.18 3.40
C SER A 79 9.24 3.68 3.70
N ASP A 80 9.97 4.46 2.88
CA ASP A 80 9.99 5.93 2.99
C ASP A 80 8.59 6.54 2.84
N PHE A 81 7.80 6.01 1.90
CA PHE A 81 6.43 6.44 1.69
C PHE A 81 5.54 6.14 2.89
N LEU A 82 5.60 4.91 3.45
CA LEU A 82 4.85 4.52 4.64
C LEU A 82 5.14 5.48 5.81
N ALA A 83 6.43 5.72 6.11
CA ALA A 83 6.80 6.61 7.22
C ALA A 83 6.28 8.05 7.04
N LEU A 84 6.23 8.54 5.81
CA LEU A 84 5.66 9.86 5.50
C LEU A 84 4.14 9.86 5.57
N ALA A 85 3.50 8.83 5.01
CA ALA A 85 2.06 8.70 4.95
C ALA A 85 1.45 8.52 6.35
N GLU A 86 2.02 7.65 7.19
CA GLU A 86 1.60 7.46 8.58
C GLU A 86 1.64 8.79 9.36
N ARG A 87 2.73 9.55 9.21
CA ARG A 87 2.91 10.83 9.92
C ARG A 87 1.93 11.90 9.46
N VAL A 88 1.66 11.97 8.15
CA VAL A 88 0.89 13.07 7.56
C VAL A 88 -0.60 12.79 7.53
N LEU A 89 -0.97 11.55 7.22
CA LEU A 89 -2.35 11.14 6.96
C LEU A 89 -3.02 10.53 8.21
N VAL A 90 -2.51 10.79 9.40
CA VAL A 90 -3.05 10.24 10.67
C VAL A 90 -4.45 10.76 11.01
N ASP A 91 -4.84 11.93 10.47
CA ASP A 91 -6.14 12.56 10.71
C ASP A 91 -7.01 12.66 9.45
N ALA A 92 -8.32 12.80 9.68
CA ALA A 92 -9.32 12.81 8.61
C ALA A 92 -9.18 14.02 7.67
N LEU A 93 -8.80 15.20 8.18
CA LEU A 93 -8.69 16.41 7.35
C LEU A 93 -7.49 16.33 6.41
N ALA A 94 -6.37 15.75 6.87
CA ALA A 94 -5.23 15.46 6.01
C ALA A 94 -5.55 14.39 4.97
N CYS A 95 -6.33 13.36 5.34
CA CYS A 95 -6.81 12.35 4.41
C CYS A 95 -7.72 12.94 3.32
N ASP A 96 -8.70 13.75 3.70
CA ASP A 96 -9.61 14.41 2.76
C ASP A 96 -8.82 15.31 1.79
N ALA A 97 -7.91 16.13 2.31
CA ALA A 97 -7.06 16.98 1.49
C ALA A 97 -6.14 16.19 0.55
N PHE A 98 -5.69 15.00 0.96
CA PHE A 98 -4.91 14.10 0.12
C PHE A 98 -5.77 13.52 -1.00
N ALA A 99 -6.98 13.04 -0.70
CA ALA A 99 -7.90 12.49 -1.67
C ALA A 99 -8.42 13.52 -2.69
N GLU A 100 -8.50 14.79 -2.31
CA GLU A 100 -8.93 15.88 -3.21
C GLU A 100 -7.82 16.36 -4.15
N GLN A 101 -6.54 16.23 -3.75
CA GLN A 101 -5.42 16.82 -4.48
C GLN A 101 -4.56 15.81 -5.24
N ILE A 102 -4.62 14.54 -4.85
CA ILE A 102 -3.81 13.48 -5.44
C ILE A 102 -4.72 12.54 -6.21
N HIS A 103 -4.29 12.20 -7.42
CA HIS A 103 -4.95 11.24 -8.30
C HIS A 103 -4.10 9.98 -8.48
N ASP A 104 -4.74 8.89 -8.91
CA ASP A 104 -4.05 7.60 -9.10
C ASP A 104 -3.02 7.64 -10.23
N ASP A 105 -3.11 8.58 -11.17
CA ASP A 105 -2.20 8.76 -12.29
C ASP A 105 -1.08 9.78 -12.04
N ASP A 106 -1.10 10.43 -10.88
CA ASP A 106 -0.04 11.36 -10.48
C ASP A 106 1.31 10.64 -10.35
N GLU A 107 2.38 11.34 -10.70
CA GLU A 107 3.71 10.79 -10.60
C GLU A 107 4.16 10.65 -9.13
N LEU A 108 4.92 9.59 -8.83
CA LEU A 108 5.40 9.32 -7.47
C LEU A 108 6.15 10.49 -6.83
N TYR A 109 6.87 11.28 -7.63
CA TYR A 109 7.61 12.44 -7.13
C TYR A 109 6.66 13.56 -6.66
N GLU A 110 5.50 13.71 -7.31
CA GLU A 110 4.48 14.69 -6.96
C GLU A 110 3.80 14.32 -5.65
N ILE A 111 3.39 13.04 -5.54
CA ILE A 111 2.79 12.46 -4.34
C ILE A 111 3.75 12.58 -3.14
N THR A 112 4.99 12.14 -3.31
CA THR A 112 6.02 12.22 -2.27
C THR A 112 6.34 13.68 -1.92
N GLY A 113 6.35 14.56 -2.92
CA GLY A 113 6.53 15.99 -2.75
C GLY A 113 5.42 16.63 -1.92
N TRP A 114 4.16 16.25 -2.17
CA TRP A 114 3.00 16.69 -1.40
C TRP A 114 3.12 16.28 0.08
N LEU A 115 3.39 14.99 0.34
CA LEU A 115 3.56 14.47 1.70
C LEU A 115 4.70 15.18 2.43
N LYS A 116 5.85 15.36 1.79
CA LYS A 116 7.00 16.07 2.37
C LYS A 116 6.65 17.52 2.73
N ARG A 117 5.98 18.26 1.85
CA ARG A 117 5.55 19.65 2.13
C ARG A 117 4.60 19.71 3.32
N ARG A 118 3.60 18.83 3.35
CA ARG A 118 2.60 18.79 4.43
C ARG A 118 3.22 18.45 5.78
N SER A 119 4.16 17.51 5.78
CA SER A 119 4.86 17.08 6.97
C SER A 119 5.72 18.16 7.65
N ARG A 120 6.15 19.18 6.89
CA ARG A 120 6.89 20.35 7.41
C ARG A 120 5.97 21.42 7.99
N GLN A 121 4.70 21.41 7.63
CA GLN A 121 3.69 22.35 8.15
C GLN A 121 3.07 21.89 9.46
N GLN A 122 3.24 20.61 9.81
CA GLN A 122 2.79 20.01 11.08
C GLN A 122 3.86 20.09 12.18
N SER A 123 5.07 20.60 11.88
CA SER A 123 6.18 20.85 12.83
C SER A 123 6.22 22.30 13.24
#